data_AF-A0A2S0X058-F1
#
_entry.id   AF-A0A2S0X058-F1
#
_cell.length_a   1.000
_cell.length_b   1.000
_cell.length_c   1.000
_cell.angle_alpha   90.00
_cell.angle_beta   90.00
_cell.angle_gamma   90.00
#
_symmetry.space_group_name_H-M   'P 1'
#
loop_
_entity.id
_entity.type
_entity.pdbx_description
1 polymer ?
#
loop_
_entity_poly.entity_id
_entity_poly.type
_entity_poly.pdbx_seq_one_letter_code
_entity_poly.pdbx_strand_id
1 'polypeptide(L)'
;MARDVFHDVLDVVQAHPHVRLSFDDGNRSDLEVGLPALRERGLRATFFALAGRLDDPASLGPGDLRELRDAGMAIGNHGWSHVPWRGLDDDEARRELLDAREALAEASRGPIEEAALPLGRYDRRLLGRLRHAGYRTVYTSDRFPARSSAWLQPRYSVTEHDTAETIRQIVSHSPGPRDARNAIASMVKRIR
;
A
#
# COMPACT_ATOMS: atom_id res chain seq x y z
N MET A 1 29.47 -8.04 0.89
CA MET A 1 28.34 -8.09 -0.04
C MET A 1 27.55 -6.81 0.14
N ALA A 2 27.16 -6.12 -0.94
CA ALA A 2 26.29 -4.96 -0.83
C ALA A 2 25.00 -5.40 -0.12
N ARG A 3 24.61 -4.70 0.93
CA ARG A 3 23.36 -4.97 1.62
C ARG A 3 22.22 -4.56 0.69
N ASP A 4 21.18 -5.37 0.62
CA ASP A 4 20.05 -5.13 -0.28
C ASP A 4 19.31 -3.85 0.12
N VAL A 5 18.89 -3.05 -0.87
CA VAL A 5 18.16 -1.77 -0.74
C VAL A 5 16.98 -1.92 0.23
N PHE A 6 16.31 -3.08 0.21
CA PHE A 6 15.22 -3.39 1.12
C PHE A 6 15.60 -3.25 2.60
N HIS A 7 16.71 -3.87 3.03
CA HIS A 7 17.14 -3.79 4.43
C HIS A 7 17.61 -2.38 4.80
N ASP A 8 18.26 -1.68 3.88
CA ASP A 8 18.69 -0.29 4.10
C ASP A 8 17.50 0.66 4.28
N VAL A 9 16.41 0.46 3.52
CA VAL A 9 15.15 1.19 3.72
C VAL A 9 14.60 0.95 5.12
N LEU A 10 14.52 -0.32 5.54
CA LEU A 10 13.96 -0.66 6.86
C LEU A 10 14.79 -0.08 8.01
N ASP A 11 16.12 -0.08 7.91
CA ASP A 11 16.99 0.52 8.91
C ASP A 11 16.79 2.04 9.02
N VAL A 12 16.63 2.73 7.87
CA VAL A 12 16.29 4.16 7.88
C VAL A 12 14.94 4.36 8.53
N VAL A 13 13.92 3.58 8.16
CA VAL A 13 12.56 3.73 8.71
C VAL A 13 12.51 3.42 10.21
N GLN A 14 13.30 2.47 10.71
CA GLN A 14 13.39 2.16 12.14
C GLN A 14 13.78 3.38 13.00
N ALA A 15 14.62 4.27 12.46
CA ALA A 15 15.00 5.51 13.12
C ALA A 15 13.96 6.64 13.00
N HIS A 16 12.86 6.45 12.26
CA HIS A 16 11.85 7.47 11.95
C HIS A 16 10.43 6.98 12.28
N PRO A 17 10.02 7.00 13.56
CA PRO A 17 8.77 6.37 14.02
C PRO A 17 7.48 6.99 13.45
N HIS A 18 7.55 8.17 12.81
CA HIS A 18 6.43 8.78 12.10
C HIS A 18 6.19 8.20 10.70
N VAL A 19 7.12 7.40 10.19
CA VAL A 19 7.03 6.78 8.86
C VAL A 19 6.22 5.48 8.96
N ARG A 20 5.30 5.29 8.01
CA ARG A 20 4.50 4.08 7.88
C ARG A 20 4.93 3.29 6.65
N LEU A 21 5.00 1.96 6.80
CA LEU A 21 5.33 1.04 5.72
C LEU A 21 4.07 0.37 5.18
N SER A 22 4.08 0.10 3.87
CA SER A 22 3.07 -0.70 3.23
C SER A 22 3.64 -1.49 2.05
N PHE A 23 3.04 -2.65 1.80
CA PHE A 23 3.35 -3.55 0.70
C PHE A 23 2.08 -3.72 -0.15
N ASP A 24 2.24 -3.75 -1.46
CA ASP A 24 1.14 -3.94 -2.40
C ASP A 24 1.24 -5.34 -3.03
N ASP A 25 0.13 -5.80 -3.62
CA ASP A 25 -0.05 -7.05 -4.36
C ASP A 25 -0.14 -8.35 -3.56
N GLY A 26 0.44 -8.40 -2.35
CA GLY A 26 0.40 -9.59 -1.50
C GLY A 26 1.18 -10.75 -2.10
N ASN A 27 2.46 -10.52 -2.42
CA ASN A 27 3.34 -11.53 -3.00
C ASN A 27 3.88 -12.47 -1.92
N ARG A 28 4.26 -13.71 -2.28
CA ARG A 28 4.82 -14.67 -1.32
C ARG A 28 6.02 -14.13 -0.53
N SER A 29 6.85 -13.31 -1.17
CA SER A 29 8.01 -12.63 -0.55
C SER A 29 7.64 -11.73 0.63
N ASP A 30 6.40 -11.24 0.70
CA ASP A 30 5.92 -10.40 1.80
C ASP A 30 5.98 -11.15 3.13
N LEU A 31 5.68 -12.46 3.11
CA LEU A 31 5.79 -13.33 4.27
C LEU A 31 7.20 -13.88 4.45
N GLU A 32 7.83 -14.38 3.37
CA GLU A 32 9.10 -15.12 3.48
C GLU A 32 10.31 -14.21 3.75
N VAL A 33 10.26 -12.96 3.28
CA VAL A 33 11.34 -11.98 3.40
C VAL A 33 10.87 -10.76 4.20
N GLY A 34 9.71 -10.23 3.85
CA GLY A 34 9.18 -8.99 4.42
C GLY A 34 8.92 -9.10 5.92
N LEU A 35 8.10 -10.06 6.34
CA LEU A 35 7.70 -10.24 7.72
C LEU A 35 8.89 -10.47 8.68
N PRO A 36 9.85 -11.38 8.41
CA PRO A 36 11.04 -11.54 9.24
C PRO A 36 11.83 -10.24 9.40
N ALA A 37 12.10 -9.53 8.30
CA ALA A 37 12.90 -8.31 8.32
C ALA A 37 12.22 -7.17 9.11
N LEU A 38 10.89 -7.07 9.05
CA LEU A 38 10.10 -6.15 9.87
C LEU A 38 10.16 -6.52 11.35
N ARG A 39 9.98 -7.81 11.69
CA ARG A 39 10.00 -8.31 13.07
C ARG A 39 11.35 -8.08 13.75
N GLU A 40 12.45 -8.34 13.06
CA GLU A 40 13.81 -8.05 13.54
C GLU A 40 14.00 -6.61 14.01
N ARG A 41 13.24 -5.67 13.42
CA ARG A 41 13.33 -4.23 13.69
C ARG A 41 12.21 -3.70 14.57
N GLY A 42 11.26 -4.55 14.97
CA GLY A 42 10.06 -4.13 15.69
C GLY A 42 9.13 -3.22 14.86
N LEU A 43 9.21 -3.30 13.53
CA LEU A 43 8.42 -2.48 12.62
C LEU A 43 7.05 -3.11 12.34
N ARG A 44 6.06 -2.27 12.06
CA ARG A 44 4.74 -2.68 11.57
C ARG A 44 4.49 -2.14 10.18
N ALA A 45 3.70 -2.87 9.40
CA ALA A 45 3.32 -2.48 8.05
C ALA A 45 1.86 -2.84 7.74
N THR A 46 1.35 -2.28 6.64
CA THR A 46 0.06 -2.66 6.05
C THR A 46 0.30 -3.41 4.74
N PHE A 47 -0.28 -4.59 4.58
CA PHE A 47 -0.19 -5.40 3.37
C PHE A 47 -1.50 -5.28 2.59
N PHE A 48 -1.45 -4.65 1.42
CA PHE A 48 -2.58 -4.51 0.51
C PHE A 48 -2.60 -5.71 -0.43
N ALA A 49 -3.42 -6.70 -0.10
CA ALA A 49 -3.51 -7.96 -0.84
C ALA A 49 -4.57 -7.92 -1.94
N LEU A 50 -4.42 -8.82 -2.91
CA LEU A 50 -5.37 -9.03 -4.00
C LEU A 50 -6.26 -10.24 -3.70
N ALA A 51 -7.57 -10.04 -3.63
CA ALA A 51 -8.52 -11.11 -3.31
C ALA A 51 -8.50 -12.24 -4.36
N GLY A 52 -8.28 -11.90 -5.64
CA GLY A 52 -8.21 -12.88 -6.71
C GLY A 52 -6.94 -13.75 -6.73
N ARG A 53 -6.00 -13.51 -5.80
CA ARG A 53 -4.74 -14.26 -5.68
C ARG A 53 -4.67 -15.11 -4.40
N LEU A 54 -5.75 -15.22 -3.63
CA LEU A 54 -5.76 -15.98 -2.36
C LEU A 54 -5.45 -17.48 -2.52
N ASP A 55 -5.72 -18.06 -3.69
CA ASP A 55 -5.43 -19.47 -4.01
C ASP A 55 -4.16 -19.64 -4.87
N ASP A 56 -3.47 -18.54 -5.19
CA ASP A 56 -2.24 -18.57 -5.97
C ASP A 56 -1.03 -18.87 -5.05
N PRO A 57 -0.28 -19.97 -5.27
CA PRO A 57 0.87 -20.32 -4.44
C PRO A 57 2.03 -19.32 -4.50
N ALA A 58 2.09 -18.44 -5.51
CA ALA A 58 3.06 -17.34 -5.58
C ALA A 58 2.63 -16.10 -4.78
N SER A 59 1.50 -16.17 -4.08
CA SER A 59 0.84 -15.05 -3.41
C SER A 59 0.48 -15.41 -1.97
N LEU A 60 0.06 -14.41 -1.19
CA LEU A 60 -0.40 -14.60 0.17
C LEU A 60 -1.77 -15.28 0.20
N GLY A 61 -1.82 -16.48 0.75
CA GLY A 61 -3.08 -17.19 0.98
C GLY A 61 -3.71 -16.83 2.34
N PRO A 62 -4.91 -17.38 2.66
CA PRO A 62 -5.59 -17.11 3.92
C PRO A 62 -4.75 -17.41 5.17
N GLY A 63 -3.93 -18.47 5.14
CA GLY A 63 -3.01 -18.81 6.22
C GLY A 63 -1.97 -17.71 6.47
N ASP A 64 -1.36 -17.25 5.39
CA ASP A 64 -0.32 -16.21 5.43
C ASP A 64 -0.88 -14.86 5.91
N LEU A 65 -2.09 -14.49 5.46
CA LEU A 65 -2.75 -13.27 5.91
C LEU A 65 -3.06 -13.29 7.41
N ARG A 66 -3.42 -14.46 7.97
CA ARG A 66 -3.61 -14.62 9.41
C ARG A 66 -2.28 -14.54 10.15
N GLU A 67 -1.23 -15.16 9.63
CA GLU A 67 0.12 -15.06 10.22
C GLU A 67 0.62 -13.60 10.27
N LEU A 68 0.41 -12.83 9.20
CA LEU A 68 0.73 -11.40 9.19
C LEU A 68 -0.04 -10.65 10.29
N ARG A 69 -1.34 -10.93 10.49
CA ARG A 69 -2.12 -10.32 11.56
C ARG A 69 -1.65 -10.73 12.95
N ASP A 70 -1.36 -12.01 13.15
CA ASP A 70 -0.86 -12.53 14.44
C ASP A 70 0.50 -11.90 14.80
N ALA A 71 1.29 -11.51 13.79
CA ALA A 71 2.51 -10.74 13.96
C ALA A 71 2.29 -9.22 14.14
N GLY A 72 1.05 -8.75 14.18
CA GLY A 72 0.69 -7.34 14.42
C GLY A 72 0.67 -6.47 13.16
N MET A 73 0.66 -7.07 11.97
CA MET A 73 0.53 -6.35 10.70
C MET A 73 -0.94 -6.09 10.35
N ALA A 74 -1.18 -5.01 9.60
CA ALA A 74 -2.51 -4.69 9.07
C ALA A 74 -2.67 -5.28 7.66
N ILE A 75 -3.92 -5.63 7.30
CA ILE A 75 -4.28 -6.06 5.95
C ILE A 75 -5.24 -5.02 5.34
N GLY A 76 -4.99 -4.65 4.09
CA GLY A 76 -5.82 -3.72 3.31
C GLY A 76 -6.25 -4.32 1.98
N ASN A 77 -7.19 -3.66 1.30
CA ASN A 77 -7.67 -4.05 -0.02
C ASN A 77 -6.77 -3.47 -1.14
N HIS A 78 -6.30 -4.32 -2.05
CA HIS A 78 -5.72 -3.89 -3.33
C HIS A 78 -6.55 -4.29 -4.56
N GLY A 79 -7.76 -4.81 -4.32
CA GLY A 79 -8.70 -5.20 -5.35
C GLY A 79 -8.80 -6.70 -5.52
N TRP A 80 -9.54 -7.09 -6.55
CA TRP A 80 -9.63 -8.49 -6.95
C TRP A 80 -8.56 -8.83 -7.97
N SER A 81 -8.44 -8.02 -9.03
CA SER A 81 -7.72 -8.40 -10.25
C SER A 81 -6.57 -7.45 -10.61
N HIS A 82 -6.25 -6.49 -9.73
CA HIS A 82 -5.21 -5.47 -9.96
C HIS A 82 -5.45 -4.66 -11.25
N VAL A 83 -6.69 -4.23 -11.48
CA VAL A 83 -7.08 -3.38 -12.61
C VAL A 83 -7.13 -1.90 -12.19
N PRO A 84 -6.97 -0.94 -13.12
CA PRO A 84 -7.23 0.46 -12.80
C PRO A 84 -8.67 0.64 -12.30
N TRP A 85 -8.84 1.11 -11.08
CA TRP A 85 -10.18 1.34 -10.53
C TRP A 85 -10.89 2.58 -11.11
N ARG A 86 -10.13 3.48 -11.74
CA ARG A 86 -10.71 4.61 -12.47
C ARG A 86 -11.43 4.10 -13.72
N GLY A 87 -12.67 4.53 -13.89
CA GLY A 87 -13.46 4.22 -15.08
C GLY A 87 -14.22 2.91 -15.01
N LEU A 88 -14.11 2.14 -13.92
CA LEU A 88 -14.89 0.93 -13.71
C LEU A 88 -16.39 1.22 -13.77
N ASP A 89 -17.15 0.29 -14.34
CA ASP A 89 -18.60 0.27 -14.23
C ASP A 89 -19.04 -0.12 -12.80
N ASP A 90 -20.33 -0.36 -12.60
CA ASP A 90 -20.89 -0.62 -11.27
C ASP A 90 -20.57 -2.05 -10.78
N ASP A 91 -20.59 -3.04 -11.68
CA ASP A 91 -20.32 -4.43 -11.36
C ASP A 91 -18.83 -4.68 -11.12
N GLU A 92 -17.98 -4.10 -11.98
CA GLU A 92 -16.54 -4.13 -11.82
C GLU A 92 -16.12 -3.46 -10.50
N ALA A 93 -16.69 -2.30 -10.17
CA ALA A 93 -16.37 -1.62 -8.92
C ALA A 93 -16.92 -2.36 -7.70
N ARG A 94 -18.08 -3.01 -7.80
CA ARG A 94 -18.56 -3.89 -6.73
C ARG A 94 -17.54 -5.00 -6.47
N ARG A 95 -17.08 -5.68 -7.52
CA ARG A 95 -16.12 -6.77 -7.41
C ARG A 95 -14.80 -6.32 -6.78
N GLU A 96 -14.25 -5.22 -7.27
CA GLU A 96 -12.94 -4.71 -6.86
C GLU A 96 -12.94 -4.03 -5.47
N LEU A 97 -14.05 -3.38 -5.09
CA LEU A 97 -14.10 -2.56 -3.87
C LEU A 97 -14.87 -3.22 -2.71
N LEU A 98 -15.84 -4.09 -3.00
CA LEU A 98 -16.72 -4.68 -1.98
C LEU A 98 -16.46 -6.18 -1.84
N ASP A 99 -16.60 -6.94 -2.92
CA ASP A 99 -16.44 -8.40 -2.87
C ASP A 99 -14.98 -8.77 -2.51
N ALA A 100 -13.99 -8.05 -3.06
CA ALA A 100 -12.59 -8.22 -2.67
C ALA A 100 -12.34 -7.91 -1.18
N ARG A 101 -12.99 -6.87 -0.66
CA ARG A 101 -12.89 -6.49 0.76
C ARG A 101 -13.45 -7.57 1.67
N GLU A 102 -14.60 -8.13 1.31
CA GLU A 102 -15.27 -9.20 2.06
C GLU A 102 -14.43 -10.48 2.05
N ALA A 103 -13.94 -10.91 0.88
CA ALA A 103 -13.07 -12.07 0.75
C ALA A 103 -11.78 -11.94 1.59
N LEU A 104 -11.13 -10.77 1.55
CA LEU A 104 -9.94 -10.50 2.36
C LEU A 104 -10.26 -10.45 3.87
N ALA A 105 -11.42 -9.92 4.24
CA ALA A 105 -11.85 -9.89 5.64
C ALA A 105 -12.09 -11.30 6.19
N GLU A 106 -12.73 -12.17 5.40
CA GLU A 106 -12.92 -13.57 5.73
C GLU A 106 -11.59 -14.32 5.82
N ALA A 107 -10.76 -14.25 4.77
CA ALA A 107 -9.48 -14.94 4.68
C ALA A 107 -8.55 -14.58 5.85
N SER A 108 -8.48 -13.28 6.17
CA SER A 108 -7.63 -12.75 7.23
C SER A 108 -8.30 -12.72 8.61
N ARG A 109 -9.58 -13.07 8.73
CA ARG A 109 -10.37 -13.04 9.98
C ARG A 109 -10.33 -11.69 10.70
N GLY A 110 -10.54 -10.61 9.96
CA GLY A 110 -10.58 -9.27 10.55
C GLY A 110 -11.07 -8.21 9.56
N PRO A 111 -11.46 -7.03 10.04
CA PRO A 111 -11.97 -5.98 9.17
C PRO A 111 -10.89 -5.49 8.20
N ILE A 112 -11.35 -5.05 7.03
CA ILE A 112 -10.53 -4.42 5.99
C ILE A 112 -11.04 -2.99 5.82
N GLU A 113 -10.35 -2.05 6.44
CA GLU A 113 -10.77 -0.64 6.53
C GLU A 113 -9.98 0.27 5.58
N GLU A 114 -8.89 -0.24 5.01
CA GLU A 114 -7.93 0.52 4.22
C GLU A 114 -7.84 -0.03 2.80
N ALA A 115 -7.59 0.84 1.82
CA ALA A 115 -7.40 0.45 0.42
C ALA A 115 -6.22 1.18 -0.23
N ALA A 116 -5.44 0.48 -1.05
CA ALA A 116 -4.44 1.08 -1.93
C ALA A 116 -4.94 1.03 -3.37
N LEU A 117 -4.81 2.14 -4.10
CA LEU A 117 -5.30 2.23 -5.48
C LEU A 117 -4.31 1.56 -6.46
N PRO A 118 -4.72 0.51 -7.20
CA PRO A 118 -3.87 -0.08 -8.23
C PRO A 118 -3.44 0.96 -9.25
N LEU A 119 -2.16 0.92 -9.63
CA LEU A 119 -1.56 1.79 -10.65
C LEU A 119 -1.66 3.32 -10.35
N GLY A 120 -2.13 3.71 -9.17
CA GLY A 120 -2.18 5.09 -8.69
C GLY A 120 -3.08 6.05 -9.48
N ARG A 121 -4.03 5.55 -10.28
CA ARG A 121 -4.96 6.36 -11.08
C ARG A 121 -6.32 6.51 -10.38
N TYR A 122 -6.84 7.72 -10.29
CA TYR A 122 -8.13 7.98 -9.65
C TYR A 122 -8.80 9.27 -10.12
N ASP A 123 -10.12 9.33 -9.92
CA ASP A 123 -10.94 10.51 -10.15
C ASP A 123 -11.91 10.74 -8.96
N ARG A 124 -12.70 11.81 -9.03
CA ARG A 124 -13.67 12.14 -7.97
C ARG A 124 -14.75 11.06 -7.79
N ARG A 125 -15.14 10.37 -8.87
CA ARG A 125 -16.18 9.33 -8.84
C ARG A 125 -15.69 8.13 -8.06
N LEU A 126 -14.49 7.65 -8.33
CA LEU A 126 -13.85 6.56 -7.59
C LEU A 126 -13.66 6.91 -6.12
N LEU A 127 -13.16 8.11 -5.81
CA LEU A 127 -13.01 8.54 -4.42
C LEU A 127 -14.36 8.61 -3.69
N GLY A 128 -15.42 9.04 -4.37
CA GLY A 128 -16.79 9.01 -3.84
C GLY A 128 -17.28 7.58 -3.55
N ARG A 129 -16.99 6.62 -4.44
CA ARG A 129 -17.31 5.19 -4.22
C ARG A 129 -16.61 4.63 -2.99
N LEU A 130 -15.30 4.85 -2.85
CA LEU A 130 -14.53 4.37 -1.71
C LEU A 130 -15.01 4.98 -0.38
N ARG A 131 -15.40 6.27 -0.40
CA ARG A 131 -16.04 6.93 0.76
C ARG A 131 -17.35 6.26 1.12
N HIS A 132 -18.24 6.06 0.15
CA HIS A 132 -19.55 5.46 0.37
C HIS A 132 -19.45 4.00 0.82
N ALA A 133 -18.46 3.26 0.32
CA ALA A 133 -18.15 1.91 0.75
C ALA A 133 -17.64 1.83 2.20
N GLY A 134 -17.26 2.96 2.82
CA GLY A 134 -16.85 3.01 4.23
C GLY A 134 -15.35 2.77 4.46
N TYR A 135 -14.50 2.88 3.43
CA TYR A 135 -13.05 2.84 3.66
C TYR A 135 -12.60 4.03 4.52
N ARG A 136 -11.83 3.76 5.57
CA ARG A 136 -11.33 4.78 6.51
C ARG A 136 -10.09 5.49 6.01
N THR A 137 -9.28 4.84 5.19
CA THR A 137 -8.06 5.41 4.60
C THR A 137 -7.86 4.85 3.20
N VAL A 138 -7.47 5.71 2.26
CA VAL A 138 -7.15 5.31 0.88
C VAL A 138 -5.75 5.81 0.53
N TYR A 139 -4.94 4.96 -0.08
CA TYR A 139 -3.56 5.26 -0.42
C TYR A 139 -3.35 5.44 -1.92
N THR A 140 -2.61 6.49 -2.29
CA THR A 140 -2.22 6.80 -3.67
C THR A 140 -0.70 6.66 -3.83
N SER A 141 -0.21 6.82 -5.06
CA SER A 141 1.24 6.84 -5.36
C SER A 141 1.71 8.24 -5.78
N ASP A 142 1.12 9.29 -5.21
CA ASP A 142 1.38 10.69 -5.61
C ASP A 142 2.74 11.25 -5.13
N ARG A 143 3.56 10.47 -4.41
CA ARG A 143 4.91 10.85 -3.93
C ARG A 143 4.92 12.19 -3.18
N PHE A 144 3.94 12.37 -2.30
CA PHE A 144 3.84 13.53 -1.41
C PHE A 144 3.89 13.11 0.05
N PRO A 145 4.20 14.06 0.95
CA PRO A 145 3.96 13.92 2.38
C PRO A 145 2.54 13.46 2.69
N ALA A 146 2.43 12.33 3.39
CA ALA A 146 1.20 11.91 4.05
C ALA A 146 0.85 12.88 5.20
N ARG A 147 -0.44 13.09 5.44
CA ARG A 147 -0.93 13.91 6.57
C ARG A 147 -1.78 13.00 7.46
N SER A 148 -1.44 12.88 8.74
CA SER A 148 -2.05 11.91 9.65
C SER A 148 -3.59 11.95 9.72
N SER A 149 -4.21 13.11 9.55
CA SER A 149 -5.67 13.30 9.55
C SER A 149 -6.34 13.21 8.19
N ALA A 150 -5.57 13.09 7.10
CA ALA A 150 -6.13 12.99 5.76
C ALA A 150 -6.70 11.59 5.52
N TRP A 151 -7.83 11.52 4.82
CA TRP A 151 -8.37 10.24 4.35
C TRP A 151 -7.59 9.67 3.18
N LEU A 152 -7.15 10.56 2.27
CA LEU A 152 -6.33 10.21 1.13
C LEU A 152 -4.86 10.40 1.52
N GLN A 153 -4.09 9.32 1.45
CA GLN A 153 -2.70 9.26 1.88
C GLN A 153 -1.78 9.02 0.67
N PRO A 154 -1.05 10.06 0.22
CA PRO A 154 0.01 9.87 -0.76
C PRO A 154 1.12 8.97 -0.22
N ARG A 155 1.67 8.11 -1.07
CA ARG A 155 2.83 7.29 -0.75
C ARG A 155 3.98 7.54 -1.71
N TYR A 156 5.18 7.23 -1.24
CA TYR A 156 6.38 7.11 -2.05
C TYR A 156 6.62 5.63 -2.36
N SER A 157 6.67 5.29 -3.64
CA SER A 157 7.13 3.97 -4.07
C SER A 157 8.66 3.94 -4.07
N VAL A 158 9.22 3.00 -3.32
CA VAL A 158 10.65 2.68 -3.31
C VAL A 158 10.95 1.85 -4.56
N THR A 159 12.06 2.13 -5.21
CA THR A 159 12.53 1.36 -6.38
C THR A 159 13.94 0.82 -6.17
N GLU A 160 14.39 -0.06 -7.06
CA GLU A 160 15.76 -0.58 -7.10
C GLU A 160 16.86 0.49 -7.25
N HIS A 161 16.47 1.73 -7.60
CA HIS A 161 17.40 2.86 -7.73
C HIS A 161 17.47 3.72 -6.46
N ASP A 162 16.64 3.43 -5.46
CA ASP A 162 16.74 4.10 -4.17
C ASP A 162 17.95 3.61 -3.37
N THR A 163 18.43 4.49 -2.50
CA THR A 163 19.54 4.22 -1.59
C THR A 163 19.14 4.68 -0.19
N ALA A 164 19.84 4.23 0.85
CA ALA A 164 19.62 4.72 2.21
C ALA A 164 19.59 6.27 2.28
N GLU A 165 20.39 6.93 1.45
CA GLU A 165 20.42 8.40 1.39
C GLU A 165 19.19 9.00 0.72
N THR A 166 18.72 8.45 -0.40
CA THR A 166 17.47 8.96 -1.03
C THR A 166 16.28 8.73 -0.12
N ILE A 167 16.24 7.62 0.62
CA ILE A 167 15.20 7.35 1.62
C ILE A 167 15.29 8.34 2.78
N ARG A 168 16.48 8.62 3.33
CA ARG A 168 16.67 9.64 4.37
C ARG A 168 16.13 11.01 3.95
N GLN A 169 16.36 11.40 2.70
CA GLN A 169 15.83 12.66 2.15
C GLN A 169 14.31 12.66 2.08
N ILE A 170 13.69 11.52 1.73
CA ILE A 170 12.22 11.39 1.68
C ILE A 170 11.63 11.49 3.08
N VAL A 171 12.19 10.78 4.07
CA VAL A 171 11.60 10.71 5.42
C VAL A 171 11.84 11.98 6.25
N SER A 172 12.94 12.70 6.00
CA SER A 172 13.30 13.94 6.72
C SER A 172 12.56 15.19 6.23
N HIS A 173 11.76 15.09 5.16
CA HIS A 173 10.97 16.21 4.62
C HIS A 173 11.80 17.49 4.38
N SER A 174 12.86 17.40 3.57
CA SER A 174 13.48 18.61 3.01
C SER A 174 12.71 19.05 1.75
N PRO A 175 11.95 20.16 1.76
CA PRO A 175 11.25 20.62 0.57
C PRO A 175 12.25 20.92 -0.54
N GLY A 176 11.98 20.46 -1.76
CA GLY A 176 12.93 20.61 -2.86
C GLY A 176 12.33 20.52 -4.26
N PRO A 177 13.16 20.60 -5.32
CA PRO A 177 12.72 20.57 -6.72
C PRO A 177 11.88 19.33 -7.09
N ARG A 178 12.05 18.24 -6.33
CA ARG A 178 11.27 17.00 -6.48
C ARG A 178 9.78 17.19 -6.17
N ASP A 179 9.42 18.08 -5.24
CA ASP A 179 8.01 18.31 -4.86
C ASP A 179 7.21 18.97 -5.98
N ALA A 180 7.82 19.91 -6.70
CA ALA A 180 7.21 20.54 -7.88
C ALA A 180 6.94 19.52 -8.99
N ARG A 181 7.88 18.60 -9.23
CA ARG A 181 7.70 17.50 -10.20
C ARG A 181 6.59 16.53 -9.76
N ASN A 182 6.54 16.18 -8.47
CA ASN A 182 5.51 15.29 -7.93
C ASN A 182 4.11 15.92 -8.05
N ALA A 183 3.99 17.24 -7.89
CA ALA A 183 2.74 17.97 -8.13
C ALA A 183 2.23 17.84 -9.56
N ILE A 184 3.11 18.03 -10.55
CA ILE A 184 2.74 17.88 -11.96
C ILE A 184 2.32 16.42 -12.24
N ALA A 185 3.10 15.43 -11.78
CA ALA A 185 2.78 14.02 -11.99
C ALA A 185 1.44 13.61 -11.34
N SER A 186 1.16 14.09 -10.12
CA SER A 186 -0.11 13.86 -9.44
C SER A 186 -1.29 14.50 -10.16
N MET A 187 -1.13 15.73 -10.68
CA MET A 187 -2.16 16.36 -11.52
C MET A 187 -2.47 15.53 -12.77
N VAL A 188 -1.44 14.97 -13.42
CA VAL A 188 -1.64 14.09 -14.58
C VAL A 188 -2.44 12.84 -14.19
N LYS A 189 -2.12 12.19 -13.07
CA LYS A 189 -2.87 11.01 -12.56
C LYS A 189 -4.34 11.31 -12.27
N ARG A 190 -4.64 12.55 -11.88
CA ARG A 190 -6.01 13.03 -11.60
C ARG A 190 -6.79 13.41 -12.86
N ILE A 191 -6.12 13.68 -13.97
CA ILE A 191 -6.74 14.17 -15.22
C ILE A 191 -6.80 13.06 -16.28
N ARG A 192 -5.75 12.25 -16.44
CA ARG A 192 -5.64 11.15 -17.42
C ARG A 192 -6.02 9.79 -16.86
#